data_AF-A0A2V5WBS1-F1
#
_entry.id   AF-A0A2V5WBS1-F1
#
_cell.length_a   1.000
_cell.length_b   1.000
_cell.length_c   1.000
_cell.angle_alpha   90.00
_cell.angle_beta   90.00
_cell.angle_gamma   90.00
#
_symmetry.space_group_name_H-M   'P 1'
#
loop_
_entity.id
_entity.type
_entity.pdbx_description
1 polymer ?
#
loop_
_entity_poly.entity_id
_entity_poly.type
_entity_poly.pdbx_seq_one_letter_code
_entity_poly.pdbx_strand_id
1 'polypeptide(L)'
;MNIKSLLATSLLTTIVAFNARATTCSVPSAGYPTIQAAIDDSSCAVVNVAPGLYPENVFIPRSVVLNGSQAGQPVAGRTSGSPAESTIVGSNPTGSMPVIVINAANVTVDGFTITNSVTANAAIGLNIKGVSNDALIQYNIFDGIDTLEAGSTGIAQAV
;
A
#
# COMPACT_ATOMS: atom_id res chain seq x y z
N MET A 1 22.04 -50.64 47.27
CA MET A 1 21.82 -50.22 45.86
C MET A 1 21.10 -48.87 45.92
N ASN A 2 21.79 -47.81 45.52
CA ASN A 2 21.37 -46.41 45.64
C ASN A 2 20.42 -46.01 44.50
N ILE A 3 19.28 -45.40 44.81
CA ILE A 3 18.48 -44.66 43.81
C ILE A 3 18.29 -43.24 44.32
N LYS A 4 19.07 -42.33 43.73
CA LYS A 4 18.97 -40.88 43.90
C LYS A 4 17.71 -40.43 43.15
N SER A 5 16.68 -40.00 43.87
CA SER A 5 15.48 -39.41 43.25
C SER A 5 15.79 -37.99 42.81
N LEU A 6 15.77 -37.78 41.49
CA LEU A 6 15.92 -36.50 40.81
C LEU A 6 14.70 -35.62 41.15
N LEU A 7 14.89 -34.49 41.85
CA LEU A 7 13.86 -33.46 41.95
C LEU A 7 13.78 -32.75 40.59
N ALA A 8 12.69 -32.96 39.86
CA ALA A 8 12.37 -32.21 38.66
C ALA A 8 11.94 -30.79 39.06
N THR A 9 12.85 -29.82 38.93
CA THR A 9 12.51 -28.40 38.98
C THR A 9 11.69 -28.05 37.74
N SER A 10 10.37 -27.99 37.90
CA SER A 10 9.45 -27.46 36.91
C SER A 10 9.74 -25.97 36.71
N LEU A 11 10.41 -25.61 35.60
CA LEU A 11 10.57 -24.24 35.16
C LEU A 11 9.22 -23.75 34.58
N LEU A 12 8.51 -22.94 35.36
CA LEU A 12 7.27 -22.30 34.93
C LEU A 12 7.61 -21.15 33.96
N THR A 13 7.48 -21.39 32.66
CA THR A 13 7.65 -20.37 31.62
C THR A 13 6.43 -19.44 31.63
N THR A 14 6.61 -18.23 32.15
CA THR A 14 5.65 -17.14 31.99
C THR A 14 5.57 -16.75 30.51
N ILE A 15 4.49 -17.12 29.85
CA ILE A 15 4.15 -16.66 28.50
C ILE A 15 3.70 -15.20 28.62
N VAL A 16 4.58 -14.27 28.26
CA VAL A 16 4.20 -12.85 28.15
C VAL A 16 3.48 -12.71 26.81
N ALA A 17 2.18 -12.44 26.84
CA ALA A 17 1.42 -12.14 25.63
C ALA A 17 1.83 -10.74 25.13
N PHE A 18 2.68 -10.69 24.11
CA PHE A 18 2.95 -9.47 23.39
C PHE A 18 1.72 -9.16 22.53
N ASN A 19 0.94 -8.16 22.95
CA ASN A 19 -0.01 -7.53 22.05
C ASN A 19 0.83 -6.79 21.00
N ALA A 20 1.06 -7.41 19.85
CA ALA A 20 1.61 -6.71 18.70
C ALA A 20 0.58 -5.66 18.29
N ARG A 21 0.74 -4.43 18.80
CA ARG A 21 -0.01 -3.29 18.25
C ARG A 21 0.50 -3.14 16.83
N ALA A 22 -0.41 -3.23 15.86
CA ALA A 22 -0.10 -2.90 14.48
C ALA A 22 0.52 -1.49 14.44
N THR A 23 1.82 -1.39 14.13
CA THR A 23 2.49 -0.09 14.09
C THR A 23 1.89 0.70 12.94
N THR A 24 1.48 1.93 13.23
CA THR A 24 0.99 2.87 12.23
C THR A 24 2.11 3.83 11.88
N CYS A 25 2.45 3.92 10.60
CA CYS A 25 3.46 4.81 10.06
C CYS A 25 2.78 5.93 9.28
N SER A 26 3.18 7.17 9.55
CA SER A 26 2.58 8.37 8.93
C SER A 26 3.48 8.92 7.83
N VAL A 27 2.88 9.25 6.69
CA VAL A 27 3.55 9.78 5.50
C VAL A 27 2.94 11.14 5.11
N PRO A 28 3.72 12.20 4.89
CA PRO A 28 5.15 12.27 5.13
C PRO A 28 5.47 12.43 6.63
N SER A 29 6.64 11.96 7.03
CA SER A 29 7.25 12.25 8.33
C SER A 29 8.77 12.24 8.21
N ALA A 30 9.48 12.58 9.28
CA ALA A 30 10.95 12.53 9.29
C ALA A 30 11.50 11.11 9.03
N GLY A 31 10.79 10.07 9.49
CA GLY A 31 11.16 8.67 9.25
C GLY A 31 10.67 8.13 7.91
N TYR A 32 9.54 8.64 7.41
CA TYR A 32 8.90 8.16 6.19
C TYR A 32 8.52 9.35 5.28
N PRO A 33 9.49 9.92 4.55
CA PRO A 33 9.23 11.05 3.68
C PRO A 33 8.39 10.67 2.44
N THR A 34 8.36 9.38 2.08
CA THR A 34 7.64 8.83 0.91
C THR A 34 6.75 7.66 1.32
N ILE A 35 5.80 7.31 0.45
CA ILE A 35 4.93 6.14 0.68
C ILE A 35 5.77 4.86 0.65
N GLN A 36 6.66 4.73 -0.34
CA GLN A 36 7.51 3.54 -0.44
C GLN A 36 8.39 3.34 0.80
N ALA A 37 8.93 4.40 1.41
CA ALA A 37 9.75 4.29 2.62
C ALA A 37 8.98 3.66 3.79
N ALA A 38 7.69 3.99 3.96
CA ALA A 38 6.85 3.37 4.98
C ALA A 38 6.47 1.92 4.63
N ILE A 39 6.28 1.61 3.34
CA ILE A 39 6.00 0.26 2.86
C ILE A 39 7.22 -0.67 3.05
N ASP A 40 8.43 -0.17 2.83
CA ASP A 40 9.66 -0.96 2.98
C ASP A 40 9.97 -1.31 4.44
N ASP A 41 9.51 -0.49 5.39
CA ASP A 41 9.64 -0.79 6.81
C ASP A 41 8.65 -1.89 7.24
N SER A 42 9.17 -3.07 7.54
CA SER A 42 8.38 -4.25 7.92
C SER A 42 7.64 -4.10 9.25
N SER A 43 7.99 -3.11 10.08
CA SER A 43 7.25 -2.82 11.30
C SER A 43 5.92 -2.12 11.03
N CYS A 44 5.79 -1.39 9.91
CA CYS A 44 4.60 -0.62 9.53
C CYS A 44 3.47 -1.52 9.04
N ALA A 45 2.58 -1.95 9.92
CA ALA A 45 1.39 -2.72 9.55
C ALA A 45 0.31 -1.85 8.88
N VAL A 46 0.22 -0.58 9.28
CA VAL A 46 -0.70 0.43 8.71
C VAL A 46 0.13 1.61 8.24
N VAL A 47 -0.12 2.09 7.03
CA VAL A 47 0.49 3.29 6.46
C VAL A 47 -0.61 4.32 6.24
N ASN A 48 -0.58 5.41 7.00
CA ASN A 48 -1.51 6.53 6.85
C ASN A 48 -0.81 7.66 6.09
N VAL A 49 -1.39 8.01 4.94
CA VAL A 49 -0.87 9.04 4.05
C VAL A 49 -1.73 10.30 4.25
N ALA A 50 -1.07 11.40 4.59
CA ALA A 50 -1.71 12.71 4.73
C ALA A 50 -2.18 13.23 3.35
N PRO A 51 -3.04 14.27 3.29
CA PRO A 51 -3.35 14.93 2.03
C PRO A 51 -2.08 15.49 1.37
N GLY A 52 -1.97 15.34 0.05
CA GLY A 52 -0.78 15.77 -0.69
C GLY A 52 -0.61 15.07 -2.03
N LEU A 53 0.37 15.53 -2.81
CA LEU A 53 0.77 14.92 -4.07
C LEU A 53 2.03 14.07 -3.88
N TYR A 54 1.97 12.81 -4.30
CA TYR A 54 3.01 11.81 -4.13
C TYR A 54 3.43 11.25 -5.50
N PRO A 55 4.47 11.81 -6.15
CA PRO A 55 4.98 11.31 -7.41
C PRO A 55 5.82 10.05 -7.20
N GLU A 56 5.16 8.90 -7.18
CA GLU A 56 5.76 7.61 -6.84
C GLU A 56 5.14 6.47 -7.66
N ASN A 57 5.90 5.39 -7.85
CA ASN A 57 5.36 4.07 -8.22
C ASN A 57 5.60 3.13 -7.03
N VAL A 58 4.53 2.71 -6.37
CA VAL A 58 4.56 1.99 -5.09
C VAL A 58 4.48 0.49 -5.32
N PHE A 59 5.45 -0.26 -4.79
CA PHE A 59 5.47 -1.72 -4.77
C PHE A 59 5.20 -2.23 -3.36
N ILE A 60 4.17 -3.07 -3.22
CA ILE A 60 3.69 -3.61 -1.94
C ILE A 60 3.98 -5.12 -1.88
N PRO A 61 5.13 -5.54 -1.30
CA PRO A 61 5.54 -6.95 -1.26
C PRO A 61 4.99 -7.73 -0.07
N ARG A 62 4.20 -7.09 0.80
CA ARG A 62 3.73 -7.65 2.08
C ARG A 62 2.31 -7.18 2.39
N SER A 63 1.63 -7.90 3.29
CA SER A 63 0.34 -7.43 3.81
C SER A 63 0.52 -6.10 4.54
N VAL A 64 -0.34 -5.14 4.19
CA VAL A 64 -0.35 -3.78 4.75
C VAL A 64 -1.74 -3.18 4.52
N VAL A 65 -2.16 -2.31 5.44
CA VAL A 65 -3.27 -1.39 5.21
C VAL A 65 -2.68 -0.05 4.78
N LEU A 66 -2.91 0.33 3.52
CA LEU A 66 -2.50 1.60 2.96
C LEU A 66 -3.72 2.52 2.90
N ASN A 67 -3.75 3.53 3.77
CA ASN A 67 -4.83 4.49 3.91
C ASN A 67 -4.39 5.85 3.37
N GLY A 68 -5.14 6.37 2.41
CA GLY A 68 -5.10 7.76 2.00
C GLY A 68 -5.87 8.63 2.98
N SER A 69 -5.80 9.94 2.78
CA SER A 69 -6.46 10.93 3.64
C SER A 69 -7.98 10.78 3.71
N GLN A 70 -8.59 10.08 2.75
CA GLN A 70 -10.03 9.84 2.67
C GLN A 70 -10.39 8.37 2.95
N ALA A 71 -9.53 7.62 3.65
CA ALA A 71 -9.81 6.22 3.98
C ALA A 71 -11.16 6.08 4.71
N GLY A 72 -11.98 5.12 4.26
CA GLY A 72 -13.32 4.89 4.76
C GLY A 72 -14.37 5.93 4.36
N GLN A 73 -14.01 6.96 3.57
CA GLN A 73 -14.95 7.97 3.07
C GLN A 73 -15.44 7.61 1.66
N PRO A 74 -16.76 7.47 1.44
CA PRO A 74 -17.32 7.23 0.12
C PRO A 74 -16.85 8.25 -0.92
N VAL A 75 -16.67 7.81 -2.17
CA VAL A 75 -16.22 8.68 -3.27
C VAL A 75 -17.22 9.80 -3.58
N ALA A 76 -18.49 9.61 -3.28
CA ALA A 76 -19.52 10.63 -3.49
C ALA A 76 -19.21 11.90 -2.69
N GLY A 77 -19.08 13.04 -3.39
CA GLY A 77 -18.75 14.33 -2.78
C GLY A 77 -17.26 14.62 -2.62
N ARG A 78 -16.39 13.66 -2.96
CA ARG A 78 -14.95 13.88 -3.09
C ARG A 78 -14.61 14.40 -4.49
N THR A 79 -13.54 15.17 -4.58
CA THR A 79 -13.02 15.70 -5.85
C THR A 79 -11.59 15.19 -6.03
N SER A 80 -11.37 14.48 -7.13
CA SER A 80 -10.05 14.00 -7.56
C SER A 80 -9.00 15.11 -7.48
N GLY A 81 -7.85 14.81 -6.89
CA GLY A 81 -6.72 15.74 -6.84
C GLY A 81 -6.93 16.98 -5.96
N SER A 82 -8.03 17.06 -5.21
CA SER A 82 -8.27 18.19 -4.31
C SER A 82 -7.24 18.23 -3.18
N PRO A 83 -7.02 19.39 -2.51
CA PRO A 83 -6.09 19.49 -1.38
C PRO A 83 -6.42 18.58 -0.19
N ALA A 84 -7.61 17.96 -0.17
CA ALA A 84 -8.03 17.02 0.86
C ALA A 84 -7.72 15.55 0.50
N GLU A 85 -7.24 15.27 -0.72
CA GLU A 85 -6.89 13.93 -1.20
C GLU A 85 -5.39 13.64 -1.02
N SER A 86 -5.06 12.39 -0.69
CA SER A 86 -3.74 11.82 -0.98
C SER A 86 -3.73 11.38 -2.43
N THR A 87 -3.01 12.10 -3.28
CA THR A 87 -2.93 11.83 -4.72
C THR A 87 -1.61 11.16 -5.04
N ILE A 88 -1.65 9.89 -5.45
CA ILE A 88 -0.47 9.20 -5.96
C ILE A 88 -0.46 9.35 -7.48
N VAL A 89 0.61 9.96 -8.01
CA VAL A 89 0.80 10.16 -9.44
C VAL A 89 1.95 9.29 -9.92
N GLY A 90 1.72 8.53 -11.00
CA GLY A 90 2.77 7.72 -11.62
C GLY A 90 4.02 8.56 -11.94
N SER A 91 5.17 8.14 -11.44
CA SER A 91 6.44 8.87 -11.63
C SER A 91 7.14 8.55 -12.96
N ASN A 92 6.70 7.51 -13.67
CA ASN A 92 7.30 7.04 -14.91
C ASN A 92 6.38 7.32 -16.11
N PRO A 93 6.71 8.30 -16.98
CA PRO A 93 5.86 8.67 -18.11
C PRO A 93 5.98 7.70 -19.30
N THR A 94 6.82 6.67 -19.22
CA THR A 94 7.05 5.70 -20.31
C THR A 94 7.10 4.29 -19.77
N GLY A 95 6.50 3.36 -20.52
CA GLY A 95 6.47 1.94 -20.15
C GLY A 95 5.21 1.58 -19.37
N SER A 96 4.87 0.30 -19.35
CA SER A 96 3.70 -0.22 -18.63
C SER A 96 3.98 -0.37 -17.14
N MET A 97 4.21 0.75 -16.46
CA MET A 97 4.53 0.80 -15.03
C MET A 97 3.30 1.22 -14.19
N PRO A 98 2.71 0.31 -13.41
CA PRO A 98 1.59 0.64 -12.53
C PRO A 98 1.97 1.65 -11.45
N VAL A 99 1.06 2.56 -11.08
CA VAL A 99 1.26 3.48 -9.95
C VAL A 99 1.34 2.68 -8.65
N ILE A 100 0.50 1.66 -8.48
CA ILE A 100 0.56 0.73 -7.36
C ILE A 100 0.67 -0.70 -7.87
N VAL A 101 1.59 -1.47 -7.31
CA VAL A 101 1.72 -2.91 -7.56
C VAL A 101 1.54 -3.66 -6.24
N ILE A 102 0.50 -4.48 -6.16
CA ILE A 102 0.26 -5.38 -5.04
C ILE A 102 0.86 -6.75 -5.38
N ASN A 103 1.74 -7.24 -4.50
CA ASN A 103 2.41 -8.52 -4.62
C ASN A 103 2.39 -9.28 -3.30
N ALA A 104 1.24 -9.25 -2.61
CA ALA A 104 1.01 -9.92 -1.35
C ALA A 104 -0.48 -10.11 -1.08
N ALA A 105 -0.79 -11.07 -0.22
CA ALA A 105 -2.14 -11.29 0.29
C ALA A 105 -2.58 -10.19 1.26
N ASN A 106 -3.88 -10.02 1.44
CA ASN A 106 -4.49 -9.19 2.48
C ASN A 106 -3.95 -7.74 2.49
N VAL A 107 -3.87 -7.13 1.31
CA VAL A 107 -3.51 -5.72 1.16
C VAL A 107 -4.78 -4.91 1.03
N THR A 108 -4.89 -3.83 1.79
CA THR A 108 -5.95 -2.83 1.62
C THR A 108 -5.36 -1.56 1.04
N VAL A 109 -5.99 -1.01 0.00
CA VAL A 109 -5.72 0.33 -0.53
C VAL A 109 -7.03 1.12 -0.45
N ASP A 110 -7.05 2.16 0.37
CA ASP A 110 -8.27 2.89 0.72
C ASP A 110 -8.08 4.41 0.64
N GLY A 111 -9.01 5.13 0.02
CA GLY A 111 -9.13 6.58 0.22
C GLY A 111 -8.12 7.45 -0.54
N PHE A 112 -7.60 6.98 -1.67
CA PHE A 112 -6.69 7.75 -2.53
C PHE A 112 -7.37 8.34 -3.76
N THR A 113 -6.73 9.37 -4.33
CA THR A 113 -6.77 9.62 -5.77
C THR A 113 -5.53 8.99 -6.41
N ILE A 114 -5.69 8.25 -7.50
CA ILE A 114 -4.61 7.59 -8.24
C ILE A 114 -4.66 8.05 -9.68
N THR A 115 -3.54 8.59 -10.19
CA THR A 115 -3.44 9.12 -11.55
C THR A 115 -2.20 8.59 -12.28
N ASN A 116 -2.32 8.39 -13.59
CA ASN A 116 -1.19 7.92 -14.39
C ASN A 116 -1.36 8.33 -15.85
N SER A 117 -0.51 9.25 -16.32
CA SER A 117 -0.48 9.63 -17.73
C SER A 117 0.87 9.25 -18.31
N VAL A 118 0.87 8.40 -19.34
CA VAL A 118 2.09 7.95 -20.01
C VAL A 118 2.09 8.38 -21.48
N THR A 119 3.27 8.65 -22.02
CA THR A 119 3.48 9.00 -23.44
C THR A 119 3.79 7.81 -24.33
N ALA A 120 4.08 6.64 -23.73
CA ALA A 120 4.34 5.39 -24.44
C ALA A 120 3.96 4.17 -23.58
N ASN A 121 3.32 3.17 -24.19
CA ASN A 121 2.76 1.95 -23.61
C ASN A 121 1.53 2.19 -22.71
N ALA A 122 1.22 1.27 -21.80
CA ALA A 122 -0.01 1.31 -21.01
C ALA A 122 0.12 2.15 -19.75
N ALA A 123 -0.76 3.15 -19.57
CA ALA A 123 -1.00 3.75 -18.26
C ALA A 123 -1.74 2.74 -17.38
N ILE A 124 -1.16 2.35 -16.26
CA ILE A 124 -1.77 1.42 -15.33
C ILE A 124 -1.92 2.10 -13.96
N GLY A 125 -3.14 2.18 -13.41
CA GLY A 125 -3.37 2.74 -12.09
C GLY A 125 -2.85 1.80 -11.00
N LEU A 126 -3.47 0.63 -10.88
CA LEU A 126 -3.10 -0.40 -9.92
C LEU A 126 -2.96 -1.74 -10.63
N ASN A 127 -2.03 -2.59 -10.17
CA ASN A 127 -1.90 -3.96 -10.67
C ASN A 127 -1.80 -4.94 -9.48
N ILE A 128 -2.59 -6.00 -9.52
CA ILE A 128 -2.59 -7.08 -8.53
C ILE A 128 -1.89 -8.30 -9.14
N LYS A 129 -0.69 -8.63 -8.65
CA LYS A 129 0.05 -9.81 -9.13
C LYS A 129 -0.54 -11.10 -8.58
N GLY A 130 -0.44 -12.19 -9.35
CA GLY A 130 -1.07 -13.50 -9.08
C GLY A 130 -0.68 -14.23 -7.79
N VAL A 131 0.19 -13.67 -6.96
CA VAL A 131 0.45 -14.13 -5.58
C VAL A 131 -0.45 -13.46 -4.54
N SER A 132 -1.29 -12.52 -4.96
CA SER A 132 -2.15 -11.73 -4.09
C SER A 132 -3.54 -12.35 -4.03
N ASN A 133 -3.97 -12.76 -2.84
CA ASN A 133 -5.35 -13.09 -2.51
C ASN A 133 -5.93 -12.04 -1.56
N ASP A 134 -7.23 -11.78 -1.66
CA ASP A 134 -7.96 -10.92 -0.73
C ASP A 134 -7.45 -9.46 -0.68
N ALA A 135 -7.00 -8.93 -1.83
CA ALA A 135 -6.72 -7.51 -1.97
C ALA A 135 -8.04 -6.71 -1.95
N LEU A 136 -8.13 -5.71 -1.09
CA LEU A 136 -9.29 -4.84 -0.93
C LEU A 136 -8.96 -3.44 -1.46
N ILE A 137 -9.52 -3.08 -2.61
CA ILE A 137 -9.35 -1.78 -3.24
C ILE A 137 -10.67 -1.03 -3.09
N GLN A 138 -10.74 -0.09 -2.15
CA GLN A 138 -11.99 0.58 -1.80
C GLN A 138 -11.84 2.08 -1.72
N TYR A 139 -12.93 2.80 -2.01
CA TYR A 139 -12.98 4.27 -1.90
C TYR A 139 -11.80 5.00 -2.55
N ASN A 140 -11.25 4.46 -3.64
CA ASN A 140 -10.24 5.15 -4.43
C ASN A 140 -10.89 5.81 -5.65
N ILE A 141 -10.32 6.91 -6.09
CA ILE A 141 -10.63 7.56 -7.36
C ILE A 141 -9.49 7.26 -8.32
N PHE A 142 -9.78 6.59 -9.43
CA PHE A 142 -8.84 6.46 -10.55
C PHE A 142 -9.20 7.50 -11.59
N ASP A 143 -8.31 8.46 -11.82
CA ASP A 143 -8.56 9.61 -12.68
C ASP A 143 -7.33 9.92 -13.53
N GLY A 144 -7.54 10.35 -14.77
CA GLY A 144 -6.44 10.58 -15.72
C GLY A 144 -5.51 9.37 -15.86
N ILE A 145 -6.09 8.17 -16.02
CA ILE A 145 -5.34 6.97 -16.41
C ILE A 145 -5.27 6.95 -17.93
N ASP A 146 -4.28 7.65 -18.49
CA ASP A 146 -4.23 8.04 -19.90
C ASP A 146 -2.96 7.53 -20.59
N THR A 147 -3.15 6.75 -21.66
CA THR A 147 -2.08 6.47 -22.63
C THR A 147 -2.16 7.51 -23.74
N LEU A 148 -1.17 8.39 -23.83
CA LEU A 148 -1.07 9.47 -24.83
C LEU A 148 -0.33 9.05 -26.11
N GLU A 149 0.06 7.77 -26.24
CA GLU A 149 0.76 7.25 -27.41
C GLU A 149 -0.12 7.28 -28.66
N ALA A 150 0.42 7.79 -29.76
CA ALA A 150 -0.21 7.71 -31.08
C ALA A 150 0.07 6.32 -31.71
N GLY A 151 -0.73 5.32 -31.34
CA GLY A 151 -0.58 3.95 -31.85
C GLY A 151 -0.97 2.92 -30.79
N SER A 152 -1.75 1.91 -31.18
CA SER A 152 -2.49 0.98 -30.31
C SER A 152 -1.61 -0.05 -29.54
N THR A 153 -0.45 0.31 -29.00
CA THR A 153 0.41 -0.65 -28.28
C THR A 153 0.10 -0.71 -26.78
N GLY A 154 -0.43 0.36 -26.19
CA GLY A 154 -0.82 0.43 -24.78
C GLY A 154 -2.30 0.72 -24.59
N ILE A 155 -2.99 -0.12 -23.82
CA ILE A 155 -4.35 0.15 -23.36
C ILE A 155 -4.26 0.62 -21.92
N ALA A 156 -4.83 1.80 -21.63
CA ALA A 156 -4.92 2.29 -20.27
C ALA A 156 -5.81 1.38 -19.41
N GLN A 157 -5.36 1.09 -18.19
CA GLN A 157 -6.05 0.19 -17.26
C GLN A 157 -6.05 0.78 -15.86
N ALA A 158 -7.24 0.98 -15.28
CA ALA A 158 -7.36 1.49 -13.92
C ALA A 158 -6.86 0.50 -12.86
N VAL A 159 -7.30 -0.77 -12.93
CA VAL A 159 -6.94 -1.88 -12.01
C VAL A 159 -6.76 -3.17 -12.80
#